data_AF-A0A2H1E813-F1
#
_entry.id   AF-A0A2H1E813-F1
#
_cell.length_a   1.000
_cell.length_b   1.000
_cell.length_c   1.000
_cell.angle_alpha   90.00
_cell.angle_beta   90.00
_cell.angle_gamma   90.00
#
_symmetry.space_group_name_H-M   'P 1'
#
loop_
_entity.id
_entity.type
_entity.pdbx_description
1 polymer ?
#
loop_
_entity_poly.entity_id
_entity_poly.type
_entity_poly.pdbx_seq_one_letter_code
_entity_poly.pdbx_strand_id
1 'polypeptide(L)'
;MELKYMQQLKDNPNLLVGVTLEGLGEDRILVLESKFNKGKKFPLSFREYLVLGGVKGGTGVVDNDFEELREDCEESLEYTGYKMDRPYFVFDRLDSQYSIFFLDEEKEDPDIYILDAFAKKEENWPLYRDVKYTFSKMINDAIYRRLNNIPL
;
A
#
# COMPACT_ATOMS: atom_id res chain seq x y z
N MET A 1 -20.62 -3.51 6.71
CA MET A 1 -19.83 -4.19 5.67
C MET A 1 -19.34 -5.51 6.24
N GLU A 2 -19.55 -6.60 5.52
CA GLU A 2 -18.90 -7.88 5.79
C GLU A 2 -17.47 -7.80 5.23
N LEU A 3 -16.46 -8.08 6.06
CA LEU A 3 -15.05 -7.98 5.69
C LEU A 3 -14.52 -9.36 5.31
N LYS A 4 -13.84 -9.46 4.18
CA LYS A 4 -13.19 -10.68 3.73
C LYS A 4 -11.73 -10.76 4.18
N TYR A 5 -11.00 -9.64 4.17
CA TYR A 5 -9.55 -9.60 4.37
C TYR A 5 -9.12 -8.82 5.61
N MET A 6 -9.83 -7.75 5.97
CA MET A 6 -9.42 -6.82 7.04
C MET A 6 -10.10 -7.05 8.39
N GLN A 7 -10.55 -8.28 8.66
CA GLN A 7 -11.22 -8.62 9.92
C GLN A 7 -10.28 -8.42 11.12
N GLN A 8 -9.02 -8.83 11.04
CA GLN A 8 -8.04 -8.61 12.12
C GLN A 8 -7.81 -7.13 12.40
N LEU A 9 -7.77 -6.28 11.36
CA LEU A 9 -7.61 -4.84 11.53
C LEU A 9 -8.79 -4.24 12.29
N LYS A 10 -10.02 -4.60 11.89
CA LYS A 10 -11.24 -4.18 12.57
C LYS A 10 -11.28 -4.61 14.04
N ASP A 11 -10.82 -5.82 14.34
CA ASP A 11 -10.83 -6.37 15.69
C ASP A 11 -9.74 -5.77 16.59
N ASN A 12 -8.75 -5.07 16.02
CA ASN A 12 -7.64 -4.46 16.73
C ASN A 12 -7.51 -2.95 16.41
N PRO A 13 -8.49 -2.10 16.80
CA PRO A 13 -8.53 -0.71 16.37
C PRO A 13 -7.48 0.24 17.00
N ASN A 14 -6.69 -0.25 17.95
CA ASN A 14 -5.68 0.53 18.67
C ASN A 14 -4.30 -0.17 18.58
N LEU A 15 -3.80 -0.36 17.36
CA LEU A 15 -2.51 -1.01 17.10
C LEU A 15 -1.30 -0.23 17.63
N LEU A 16 -1.46 1.09 17.79
CA LEU A 16 -0.43 2.01 18.28
C LEU A 16 -1.00 2.84 19.42
N VAL A 17 -0.19 3.05 20.47
CA VAL A 17 -0.58 3.87 21.61
C VAL A 17 -0.90 5.28 21.13
N GLY A 18 -2.11 5.75 21.41
CA GLY A 18 -2.57 7.08 21.01
C GLY A 18 -3.05 7.19 19.55
N VAL A 19 -3.07 6.09 18.80
CA VAL A 19 -3.64 6.04 17.44
C VAL A 19 -4.84 5.11 17.45
N THR A 20 -6.01 5.68 17.16
CA THR A 20 -7.22 4.93 16.88
C THR A 20 -7.44 4.91 15.37
N LEU A 21 -7.81 3.74 14.84
CA LEU A 21 -8.10 3.57 13.41
C LEU A 21 -9.11 4.61 12.91
N GLU A 22 -8.79 5.21 11.76
CA GLU A 22 -9.64 6.16 11.08
C GLU A 22 -9.67 5.85 9.59
N GLY A 23 -10.88 5.59 9.07
CA GLY A 23 -11.12 5.22 7.68
C GLY A 23 -11.35 6.41 6.76
N LEU A 24 -11.13 6.18 5.47
CA LEU A 24 -11.58 7.07 4.41
C LEU A 24 -13.07 6.86 4.12
N GLY A 25 -13.78 7.97 3.92
CA GLY A 25 -15.14 7.94 3.38
C GLY A 25 -15.18 7.44 1.93
N GLU A 26 -16.31 6.87 1.52
CA GLU A 26 -16.50 6.28 0.19
C GLU A 26 -16.20 7.28 -0.95
N ASP A 27 -16.62 8.54 -0.82
CA ASP A 27 -16.35 9.60 -1.79
C ASP A 27 -14.84 9.79 -2.03
N ARG A 28 -14.03 9.72 -0.97
CA ARG A 28 -12.58 9.87 -1.07
C ARG A 28 -11.94 8.65 -1.73
N ILE A 29 -12.44 7.46 -1.44
CA ILE A 29 -11.99 6.22 -2.09
C ILE A 29 -12.30 6.29 -3.60
N LEU A 30 -13.49 6.76 -3.99
CA LEU A 30 -13.87 6.93 -5.39
C LEU A 30 -12.96 7.93 -6.12
N VAL A 31 -12.55 9.02 -5.45
CA VAL A 31 -11.57 9.97 -6.01
C VAL A 31 -10.23 9.27 -6.29
N LEU A 32 -9.72 8.47 -5.33
CA LEU A 32 -8.48 7.71 -5.52
C LEU A 32 -8.59 6.68 -6.66
N GLU A 33 -9.70 5.95 -6.73
CA GLU A 33 -9.97 4.98 -7.80
C GLU A 33 -10.07 5.64 -9.18
N SER A 34 -10.72 6.80 -9.26
CA SER A 34 -10.78 7.60 -10.48
C SER A 34 -9.40 8.05 -10.93
N LYS A 35 -8.58 8.53 -9.98
CA LYS A 35 -7.26 9.09 -10.25
C LYS A 35 -6.24 8.03 -10.63
N PHE A 36 -6.10 6.99 -9.82
CA PHE A 36 -5.01 6.02 -9.96
C PHE A 36 -5.41 4.77 -10.74
N ASN A 37 -6.70 4.43 -10.80
CA ASN A 37 -7.18 3.19 -11.42
C ASN A 37 -8.22 3.42 -12.52
N LYS A 38 -8.23 4.61 -13.15
CA LYS A 38 -9.12 4.94 -14.28
C LYS A 38 -10.61 4.71 -13.96
N GLY A 39 -11.01 4.92 -12.71
CA GLY A 39 -12.38 4.73 -12.22
C GLY A 39 -12.75 3.28 -11.92
N LYS A 40 -11.83 2.32 -12.09
CA LYS A 40 -12.03 0.94 -11.64
C LYS A 40 -11.81 0.85 -10.14
N LYS A 41 -12.56 -0.06 -9.50
CA LYS A 41 -12.38 -0.33 -8.07
C LYS A 41 -10.97 -0.83 -7.79
N PHE A 42 -10.40 -0.41 -6.67
CA PHE A 42 -9.18 -1.03 -6.14
C PHE A 42 -9.43 -2.49 -5.75
N PRO A 43 -8.36 -3.29 -5.61
CA PRO A 43 -8.45 -4.61 -5.01
C PRO A 43 -9.23 -4.58 -3.68
N LEU A 44 -10.07 -5.59 -3.46
CA LEU A 44 -10.98 -5.65 -2.31
C LEU A 44 -10.23 -5.50 -0.98
N SER A 45 -9.10 -6.19 -0.79
CA SER A 45 -8.33 -6.10 0.45
C SER A 45 -7.83 -4.68 0.73
N PHE A 46 -7.36 -3.97 -0.31
CA PHE A 46 -6.95 -2.57 -0.17
C PHE A 46 -8.16 -1.65 0.08
N ARG A 47 -9.28 -1.85 -0.61
CA ARG A 47 -10.49 -1.06 -0.39
C ARG A 47 -11.04 -1.22 1.04
N GLU A 48 -11.05 -2.45 1.56
CA GLU A 48 -11.41 -2.71 2.96
C GLU A 48 -10.47 -1.98 3.93
N TYR A 49 -9.17 -1.98 3.64
CA TYR A 49 -8.18 -1.25 4.44
C TYR A 49 -8.46 0.24 4.45
N LEU A 50 -8.70 0.85 3.28
CA LEU A 50 -9.02 2.28 3.20
C LEU A 50 -10.26 2.65 4.02
N VAL A 51 -11.30 1.81 4.02
CA VAL A 51 -12.53 2.03 4.81
C VAL A 51 -12.28 2.00 6.32
N LEU A 52 -11.27 1.27 6.79
CA LEU A 52 -10.99 1.12 8.23
C LEU A 52 -9.88 2.04 8.74
N GLY A 53 -8.80 2.17 7.96
CA GLY A 53 -7.55 2.80 8.37
C GLY A 53 -6.89 3.65 7.29
N GLY A 54 -7.64 4.09 6.27
CA GLY A 54 -7.07 4.91 5.17
C GLY A 54 -6.69 6.35 5.56
N VAL A 55 -7.10 6.82 6.75
CA VAL A 55 -6.65 8.09 7.34
C VAL A 55 -5.65 7.86 8.46
N LYS A 56 -5.89 6.85 9.31
CA LYS A 56 -4.95 6.39 10.35
C LYS A 56 -5.03 4.87 10.45
N GLY A 57 -3.97 4.17 10.05
CA GLY A 57 -3.96 2.71 10.02
C GLY A 57 -3.11 2.02 11.10
N GLY A 58 -1.97 2.62 11.47
CA GLY A 58 -1.03 2.04 12.43
C GLY A 58 -0.32 0.75 11.99
N THR A 59 -0.43 0.39 10.71
CA THR A 59 0.13 -0.83 10.10
C THR A 59 1.41 -0.58 9.29
N GLY A 60 1.77 0.69 9.06
CA GLY A 60 2.92 1.08 8.23
C GLY A 60 2.56 1.49 6.80
N VAL A 61 1.30 1.34 6.37
CA VAL A 61 0.83 1.99 5.13
C VAL A 61 0.78 3.50 5.35
N VAL A 62 1.14 4.28 4.33
CA VAL A 62 1.10 5.75 4.40
C VAL A 62 -0.32 6.24 4.67
N ASP A 63 -0.43 7.18 5.62
CA ASP A 63 -1.68 7.76 6.05
C ASP A 63 -2.00 9.01 5.20
N ASN A 64 -3.05 8.91 4.38
CA ASN A 64 -3.69 10.06 3.73
C ASN A 64 -2.85 10.87 2.71
N ASP A 65 -1.71 10.34 2.25
CA ASP A 65 -0.78 11.06 1.37
C ASP A 65 -0.31 10.27 0.14
N PHE A 66 -1.25 9.52 -0.45
CA PHE A 66 -0.97 8.66 -1.61
C PHE A 66 -0.58 9.43 -2.88
N GLU A 67 -0.89 10.73 -2.96
CA GLU A 67 -0.55 11.59 -4.10
C GLU A 67 0.91 12.00 -4.06
N GLU A 68 1.37 12.61 -2.96
CA GLU A 68 2.78 12.96 -2.77
C GLU A 68 3.66 11.70 -2.87
N LEU A 69 3.22 10.59 -2.24
CA LEU A 69 3.91 9.31 -2.33
C LEU A 69 4.04 8.81 -3.78
N ARG A 70 3.02 9.04 -4.61
CA ARG A 70 3.08 8.65 -6.02
C ARG A 70 4.01 9.57 -6.80
N GLU A 71 3.96 10.87 -6.57
CA GLU A 71 4.84 11.86 -7.21
C GLU A 71 6.30 11.58 -6.90
N ASP A 72 6.64 11.35 -5.62
CA ASP A 72 8.00 10.99 -5.18
C ASP A 72 8.52 9.72 -5.88
N CYS A 73 7.65 8.72 -6.07
CA CYS A 73 7.98 7.49 -6.79
C CYS A 73 8.26 7.75 -8.28
N GLU A 74 7.46 8.59 -8.92
CA GLU A 74 7.64 8.98 -10.33
C GLU A 74 8.88 9.83 -10.53
N GLU A 75 9.18 10.76 -9.62
CA GLU A 75 10.43 11.54 -9.62
C GLU A 75 11.66 10.62 -9.47
N SER A 76 11.58 9.62 -8.59
CA SER A 76 12.66 8.63 -8.41
C SER A 76 12.91 7.83 -9.68
N LEU A 77 11.84 7.43 -10.39
CA LEU A 77 11.93 6.74 -11.68
C LEU A 77 12.54 7.66 -12.75
N GLU A 78 12.06 8.89 -12.87
CA GLU A 78 12.56 9.85 -13.86
C GLU A 78 14.05 10.18 -13.63
N TYR A 79 14.45 10.49 -12.40
CA TYR A 79 15.83 10.80 -12.04
C TYR A 79 16.81 9.66 -12.35
N THR A 80 16.33 8.43 -12.28
CA THR A 80 17.12 7.23 -12.57
C THR A 80 17.03 6.80 -14.04
N GLY A 81 16.22 7.46 -14.86
CA GLY A 81 16.01 7.14 -16.27
C GLY A 81 15.13 5.92 -16.50
N TYR A 82 14.35 5.51 -15.49
CA TYR A 82 13.39 4.42 -15.57
C TYR A 82 11.96 4.94 -15.69
N LYS A 83 11.07 4.05 -16.10
CA LYS A 83 9.64 4.30 -16.16
C LYS A 83 8.89 3.01 -15.88
N MET A 84 7.63 3.14 -15.49
CA MET A 84 6.73 2.03 -15.26
C MET A 84 5.69 1.99 -16.39
N ASP A 85 5.72 0.91 -17.18
CA ASP A 85 4.78 0.74 -18.29
C ASP A 85 3.43 0.14 -17.84
N ARG A 86 3.42 -0.58 -16.71
CA ARG A 86 2.20 -1.17 -16.12
C ARG A 86 1.54 -0.20 -15.15
N PRO A 87 0.20 -0.17 -15.04
CA PRO A 87 -0.48 0.61 -14.02
C PRO A 87 -0.23 0.00 -12.64
N TYR A 88 0.14 0.84 -11.68
CA TYR A 88 0.49 0.43 -10.31
C TYR A 88 -0.02 1.45 -9.31
N PHE A 89 -0.18 1.03 -8.07
CA PHE A 89 -0.48 1.91 -6.94
C PHE A 89 0.67 1.83 -5.93
N VAL A 90 1.03 2.97 -5.35
CA VAL A 90 2.06 3.07 -4.31
C VAL A 90 1.37 3.30 -2.99
N PHE A 91 1.66 2.49 -1.98
CA PHE A 91 0.95 2.55 -0.69
C PHE A 91 1.88 2.72 0.51
N ASP A 92 3.18 2.54 0.34
CA ASP A 92 4.16 2.77 1.39
C ASP A 92 5.54 3.10 0.80
N ARG A 93 6.40 3.76 1.58
CA ARG A 93 7.80 4.05 1.27
C ARG A 93 8.69 3.89 2.50
N LEU A 94 9.81 3.20 2.31
CA LEU A 94 10.95 3.20 3.23
C LEU A 94 12.20 3.66 2.48
N ASP A 95 12.73 4.82 2.86
CA ASP A 95 13.82 5.49 2.15
C ASP A 95 13.50 5.68 0.65
N SER A 96 14.27 5.08 -0.26
CA SER A 96 14.04 5.12 -1.71
C SER A 96 13.25 3.91 -2.26
N GLN A 97 12.77 3.03 -1.37
CA GLN A 97 12.02 1.83 -1.73
C GLN A 97 10.52 2.05 -1.57
N TYR A 98 9.78 1.73 -2.62
CA TYR A 98 8.33 1.91 -2.69
C TYR A 98 7.62 0.58 -2.67
N SER A 99 6.69 0.40 -1.74
CA SER A 99 5.78 -0.74 -1.75
C SER A 99 4.62 -0.47 -2.71
N ILE A 100 4.48 -1.35 -3.70
CA ILE A 100 3.51 -1.20 -4.78
C ILE A 100 2.68 -2.47 -4.98
N PHE A 101 1.53 -2.32 -5.62
CA PHE A 101 0.85 -3.42 -6.29
C PHE A 101 0.41 -2.99 -7.68
N PHE A 102 0.28 -3.96 -8.59
CA PHE A 102 -0.20 -3.70 -9.94
C PHE A 102 -1.73 -3.66 -10.00
N LEU A 103 -2.26 -2.74 -10.81
CA LEU A 103 -3.69 -2.48 -10.96
C LEU A 103 -4.34 -3.28 -12.10
N ASP A 104 -3.53 -4.00 -12.88
CA ASP A 104 -3.95 -4.81 -14.04
C ASP A 104 -4.04 -6.32 -13.74
N GLU A 105 -3.86 -6.77 -12.50
CA GLU A 105 -3.80 -8.20 -12.16
C GLU A 105 -5.13 -8.86 -11.79
N GLU A 106 -6.23 -8.10 -11.74
CA GLU A 106 -7.60 -8.60 -11.44
C GLU A 106 -7.69 -9.52 -10.20
N LYS A 107 -6.88 -9.24 -9.17
CA LYS A 107 -6.91 -9.94 -7.88
C LYS A 107 -7.63 -9.11 -6.83
N GLU A 108 -8.50 -9.75 -6.05
CA GLU A 108 -9.12 -9.12 -4.87
C GLU A 108 -8.10 -8.82 -3.76
N ASP A 109 -7.06 -9.66 -3.65
CA ASP A 109 -5.93 -9.44 -2.77
C ASP A 109 -4.65 -9.46 -3.60
N PRO A 110 -4.04 -8.30 -3.89
CA PRO A 110 -2.97 -8.21 -4.86
C PRO A 110 -1.64 -8.66 -4.26
N ASP A 111 -0.76 -9.15 -5.12
CA ASP A 111 0.64 -9.37 -4.75
C ASP A 111 1.35 -8.01 -4.58
N ILE A 112 2.28 -7.95 -3.63
CA ILE A 112 3.08 -6.77 -3.34
C ILE A 112 4.45 -6.90 -4.00
N TYR A 113 4.96 -5.76 -4.45
CA TYR A 113 6.29 -5.61 -5.00
C TYR A 113 7.02 -4.47 -4.30
N ILE A 114 8.34 -4.56 -4.22
CA ILE A 114 9.20 -3.44 -3.85
C ILE A 114 9.82 -2.88 -5.12
N LEU A 115 9.50 -1.63 -5.43
CA LEU A 115 10.12 -0.85 -6.49
C LEU A 115 11.30 -0.08 -5.91
N ASP A 116 12.47 -0.26 -6.53
CA ASP A 116 13.71 0.43 -6.14
C ASP A 116 14.49 0.86 -7.39
N ALA A 117 14.26 2.11 -7.78
CA ALA A 117 14.85 2.71 -8.96
C ALA A 117 16.36 2.98 -8.79
N PHE A 118 16.79 3.29 -7.56
CA PHE A 118 18.19 3.58 -7.25
C PHE A 118 19.01 2.29 -7.19
N ALA A 119 18.54 1.24 -6.49
CA ALA A 119 19.20 -0.06 -6.51
C ALA A 119 19.28 -0.64 -7.93
N LYS A 120 18.28 -0.37 -8.77
CA LYS A 120 18.37 -0.73 -10.20
C LYS A 120 19.52 -0.01 -10.90
N LYS A 121 19.70 1.30 -10.66
CA LYS A 121 20.73 2.13 -11.29
C LYS A 121 22.14 1.83 -10.76
N GLU A 122 22.28 1.67 -9.46
CA GLU A 122 23.56 1.60 -8.74
C GLU A 122 24.06 0.17 -8.54
N GLU A 123 23.15 -0.76 -8.26
CA GLU A 123 23.46 -2.15 -7.91
C GLU A 123 22.99 -3.16 -8.97
N ASN A 124 22.32 -2.68 -10.03
CA ASN A 124 21.74 -3.50 -11.09
C ASN A 124 20.74 -4.57 -10.60
N TRP A 125 20.02 -4.29 -9.52
CA TRP A 125 18.90 -5.13 -9.07
C TRP A 125 17.75 -5.12 -10.09
N PRO A 126 16.72 -5.97 -9.98
CA PRO A 126 15.48 -5.75 -10.73
C PRO A 126 14.82 -4.43 -10.32
N LEU A 127 14.19 -3.71 -11.26
CA LEU A 127 13.50 -2.44 -10.97
C LEU A 127 12.41 -2.59 -9.90
N TYR A 128 11.72 -3.73 -9.93
CA TYR A 128 10.82 -4.14 -8.87
C TYR A 128 10.99 -5.63 -8.58
N ARG A 129 10.74 -6.04 -7.34
CA ARG A 129 10.88 -7.41 -6.86
C ARG A 129 9.60 -7.85 -6.17
N ASP A 130 9.16 -9.06 -6.49
CA ASP A 130 8.03 -9.72 -5.82
C ASP A 130 8.47 -10.18 -4.43
N VAL A 131 7.81 -9.68 -3.37
CA VAL A 131 8.11 -10.04 -1.97
C VAL A 131 7.40 -11.32 -1.52
N LYS A 132 6.69 -12.00 -2.42
CA LYS A 132 5.94 -13.23 -2.15
C LYS A 132 4.94 -13.06 -1.00
N TYR A 133 4.29 -11.89 -1.01
CA TYR A 133 3.31 -11.44 -0.04
C TYR A 133 2.12 -10.82 -0.75
N THR A 134 0.92 -11.07 -0.23
CA THR A 134 -0.27 -10.33 -0.64
C THR A 134 -0.52 -9.17 0.32
N PHE A 135 -1.28 -8.17 -0.13
CA PHE A 135 -1.59 -7.00 0.70
C PHE A 135 -2.22 -7.39 2.04
N SER A 136 -3.24 -8.25 2.05
CA SER A 136 -3.88 -8.67 3.30
C SER A 136 -2.92 -9.41 4.23
N LYS A 137 -2.03 -10.24 3.68
CA LYS A 137 -1.04 -10.96 4.47
C LYS A 137 -0.06 -9.99 5.14
N MET A 138 0.37 -8.95 4.42
CA MET A 138 1.28 -7.92 4.96
C MET A 138 0.62 -7.18 6.13
N ILE A 139 -0.64 -6.78 5.98
CA ILE A 139 -1.38 -6.12 7.05
C ILE A 139 -1.54 -7.04 8.27
N ASN A 140 -1.90 -8.32 8.06
CA ASN A 140 -2.03 -9.28 9.15
C ASN A 140 -0.70 -9.55 9.86
N ASP A 141 0.43 -9.61 9.14
CA ASP A 141 1.76 -9.76 9.76
C ASP A 141 2.14 -8.51 10.56
N ALA A 142 1.84 -7.31 10.04
CA ALA A 142 2.07 -6.07 10.77
C ALA A 142 1.27 -6.03 12.09
N ILE A 143 -0.01 -6.42 12.06
CA ILE A 143 -0.85 -6.54 13.26
C ILE A 143 -0.26 -7.55 14.24
N TYR A 144 0.08 -8.75 13.76
CA TYR A 144 0.68 -9.80 14.58
C TYR A 144 1.96 -9.31 15.27
N ARG A 145 2.87 -8.67 14.52
CA ARG A 145 4.12 -8.14 15.06
C ARG A 145 3.87 -7.09 16.14
N ARG A 146 2.95 -6.15 15.90
CA ARG A 146 2.55 -5.13 16.87
C ARG A 146 2.04 -5.73 18.17
N LEU A 147 1.11 -6.68 18.08
CA LEU A 147 0.52 -7.34 19.26
C LEU A 147 1.56 -8.13 20.07
N ASN A 148 2.66 -8.55 19.44
CA ASN A 148 3.72 -9.33 20.06
C ASN A 148 5.01 -8.53 20.33
N ASN A 149 4.99 -7.20 20.19
CA ASN A 149 6.16 -6.32 20.34
C ASN A 149 7.37 -6.73 19.47
N ILE A 150 7.09 -7.27 18.28
CA ILE A 150 8.10 -7.58 17.26
C ILE A 150 8.28 -6.33 16.39
N PRO A 151 9.52 -5.89 16.11
CA PRO A 151 9.78 -4.79 15.18
C PRO A 151 9.15 -5.02 13.80
N LEU A 152 8.65 -3.94 13.18
CA LEU A 152 8.24 -3.92 11.78
C LEU A 152 9.47 -3.94 10.87
#